data_AF-A0AAI8W0T8-F1
#
_entry.id   AF-A0AAI8W0T8-F1
#
_cell.length_a   1.000
_cell.length_b   1.000
_cell.length_c   1.000
_cell.angle_alpha   90.00
_cell.angle_beta   90.00
_cell.angle_gamma   90.00
#
_symmetry.space_group_name_H-M   'P 1'
#
loop_
_entity.id
_entity.type
_entity.pdbx_description
1 polymer ?
#
loop_
_entity_poly.entity_id
_entity_poly.type
_entity_poly.pdbx_seq_one_letter_code
_entity_poly.pdbx_strand_id
1 'polypeptide(L)'
;MLPKDDTEIETTPISHEERPTREDADLDIKSSSSPWSCSRYAGSLGFNIAPFILLALYSTLSKLLVANIDSSMVVTTNTYTYIGVEVRQASLTYVRISAFSALSSAIETAVAASTRALDKSDVPLIISSVNFAVDIVLDMIVISKFLSTLRPRRSLLAVRSRHSQDWCIFLWTTKRKNPPIGSEAAVDYGKPSWQALVILARPGAFTFAESAVRNALYLWLVSGIVAMGSDYATAWGVFNTIRWGLVMVPVQALEATSLAFVGHAWGSWRREAGTTNGLAEASSRHLSKIARPAFISCLIGLAVEVPLCLFLSFYGARRFAYYLSGSIPASLITEEMWKTIDWCYIFYALSTQLAMILLSTKPRWYLYPYRGPSL
;
A
#
# COMPACT_ATOMS: atom_id res chain seq x y z
N MET A 1 -3.06 -28.77 85.37
CA MET A 1 -3.59 -29.94 84.65
C MET A 1 -4.12 -29.46 83.31
N LEU A 2 -3.57 -30.00 82.22
CA LEU A 2 -3.98 -29.80 80.81
C LEU A 2 -5.45 -30.24 80.58
N PRO A 3 -6.17 -29.77 79.54
CA PRO A 3 -5.78 -29.84 78.10
C PRO A 3 -5.84 -28.48 77.38
N LYS A 4 -4.80 -28.05 76.64
CA LYS A 4 -4.52 -28.26 75.20
C LYS A 4 -5.75 -28.42 74.31
N ASP A 5 -6.05 -27.37 73.57
CA ASP A 5 -6.86 -27.41 72.35
C ASP A 5 -6.02 -26.71 71.26
N ASP A 6 -5.55 -27.51 70.31
CA ASP A 6 -4.71 -27.10 69.19
C ASP A 6 -5.66 -26.70 68.04
N THR A 7 -5.86 -25.40 67.82
CA THR A 7 -6.51 -24.91 66.58
C THR A 7 -5.43 -24.36 65.68
N GLU A 8 -4.95 -25.19 64.75
CA GLU A 8 -4.06 -24.78 63.67
C GLU A 8 -4.78 -23.76 62.77
N ILE A 9 -4.33 -22.51 62.83
CA ILE A 9 -4.65 -21.51 61.83
C ILE A 9 -3.73 -21.80 60.65
N GLU A 10 -4.28 -22.44 59.62
CA GLU A 10 -3.62 -22.68 58.35
C GLU A 10 -3.38 -21.33 57.63
N THR A 11 -2.29 -20.66 57.96
CA THR A 11 -1.77 -19.52 57.19
C THR A 11 -1.23 -20.06 55.88
N THR A 12 -2.00 -19.91 54.80
CA THR A 12 -1.50 -20.09 53.44
C THR A 12 -0.30 -19.16 53.21
N PRO A 13 0.85 -19.67 52.74
CA PRO A 13 1.99 -18.83 52.46
C PRO A 13 1.66 -17.96 51.26
N ILE A 14 1.78 -16.64 51.44
CA ILE A 14 1.81 -15.68 50.33
C ILE A 14 2.91 -16.14 49.39
N SER A 15 2.53 -16.58 48.20
CA SER A 15 3.47 -16.91 47.12
C SER A 15 4.35 -15.69 46.89
N HIS A 16 5.62 -15.80 47.25
CA HIS A 16 6.64 -14.87 46.77
C HIS A 16 6.64 -14.96 45.25
N GLU A 17 6.06 -13.96 44.60
CA GLU A 17 6.29 -13.69 43.19
C GLU A 17 7.79 -13.43 43.05
N GLU A 18 8.51 -14.44 42.55
CA GLU A 18 9.90 -14.30 42.15
C GLU A 18 9.98 -13.18 41.11
N ARG A 19 10.55 -12.06 41.53
CA ARG A 19 10.85 -10.93 40.65
C ARG A 19 11.84 -11.46 39.60
N PRO A 20 11.54 -11.38 38.29
CA PRO A 20 12.37 -11.99 37.26
C PRO A 20 13.79 -11.45 37.38
N THR A 21 14.77 -12.34 37.42
CA THR A 21 16.16 -11.95 37.54
C THR A 21 16.60 -11.24 36.27
N ARG A 22 17.58 -10.33 36.36
CA ARG A 22 18.08 -9.58 35.19
C ARG A 22 18.54 -10.48 34.04
N GLU A 23 18.90 -11.73 34.32
CA GLU A 23 19.23 -12.73 33.31
C GLU A 23 18.00 -13.22 32.52
N ASP A 24 16.83 -13.33 33.15
CA ASP A 24 15.57 -13.69 32.47
C ASP A 24 15.07 -12.59 31.54
N ALA A 25 15.25 -11.32 31.93
CA ALA A 25 14.96 -10.17 31.09
C ALA A 25 15.91 -10.05 29.90
N ASP A 26 17.20 -10.41 30.08
CA ASP A 26 18.18 -10.46 28.99
C ASP A 26 17.96 -11.66 28.06
N LEU A 27 17.35 -12.75 28.54
CA LEU A 27 16.97 -13.91 27.71
C LEU A 27 15.73 -13.63 26.85
N ASP A 28 14.77 -12.83 27.34
CA ASP A 28 13.59 -12.42 26.57
C ASP A 28 13.93 -11.40 25.46
N ILE A 29 14.94 -10.55 25.70
CA ILE A 29 15.53 -9.66 24.68
C ILE A 29 16.32 -10.48 23.62
N LYS A 30 16.77 -11.68 23.97
CA LYS A 30 17.49 -12.61 23.08
C LYS A 30 16.59 -13.55 22.29
N SER A 31 15.27 -13.52 22.50
CA SER A 31 14.31 -14.39 21.81
C SER A 31 14.15 -14.00 20.32
N SER A 32 15.08 -14.52 19.51
CA SER A 32 15.07 -14.53 18.05
C SER A 32 14.89 -13.13 17.42
N SER A 33 15.99 -12.38 17.30
CA SER A 33 16.01 -11.23 16.42
C SER A 33 16.03 -11.70 14.94
N SER A 34 14.92 -12.28 14.49
CA SER A 34 14.76 -12.76 13.13
C SER A 34 14.95 -11.57 12.18
N PRO A 35 15.78 -11.70 11.14
CA PRO A 35 15.91 -10.67 10.11
C PRO A 35 14.56 -10.34 9.44
N TRP A 36 13.56 -11.21 9.60
CA TRP A 36 12.21 -11.11 9.08
C TRP A 36 11.20 -10.43 10.02
N SER A 37 11.61 -9.83 11.14
CA SER A 37 10.69 -9.06 11.99
C SER A 37 10.14 -7.83 11.26
N CYS A 38 8.84 -7.55 11.41
CA CYS A 38 8.21 -6.31 10.90
C CYS A 38 8.82 -5.03 11.52
N SER A 39 9.44 -5.13 12.70
CA SER A 39 10.15 -4.02 13.35
C SER A 39 11.48 -3.66 12.69
N ARG A 40 11.98 -4.50 11.77
CA ARG A 40 13.20 -4.24 11.00
C ARG A 40 12.84 -3.82 9.59
N TYR A 41 13.64 -2.90 9.06
CA TYR A 41 13.45 -2.35 7.72
C TYR A 41 13.35 -3.44 6.64
N ALA A 42 14.25 -4.43 6.66
CA ALA A 42 14.27 -5.52 5.68
C ALA A 42 13.04 -6.44 5.76
N GLY A 43 12.63 -6.81 6.99
CA GLY A 43 11.42 -7.62 7.20
C GLY A 43 10.15 -6.87 6.76
N SER A 44 10.00 -5.61 7.16
CA SER A 44 8.89 -4.75 6.73
C SER A 44 8.84 -4.56 5.21
N LEU A 45 10.01 -4.37 4.57
CA LEU A 45 10.09 -4.28 3.11
C LEU A 45 9.60 -5.56 2.43
N GLY A 46 10.02 -6.73 2.91
CA GLY A 46 9.55 -8.01 2.39
C GLY A 46 8.03 -8.17 2.48
N PHE A 47 7.45 -7.82 3.64
CA PHE A 47 5.99 -7.86 3.84
C PHE A 47 5.23 -6.81 3.02
N ASN A 48 5.85 -5.69 2.65
CA ASN A 48 5.24 -4.70 1.78
C ASN A 48 5.37 -5.05 0.29
N ILE A 49 6.44 -5.74 -0.15
CA ILE A 49 6.61 -6.16 -1.54
C ILE A 49 5.53 -7.18 -1.94
N ALA A 50 5.29 -8.18 -1.10
CA ALA A 50 4.36 -9.28 -1.39
C ALA A 50 2.92 -8.84 -1.76
N PRO A 51 2.24 -7.94 -1.03
CA PRO A 51 0.88 -7.49 -1.40
C PRO A 51 0.86 -6.72 -2.73
N PHE A 52 1.88 -5.91 -3.02
CA PHE A 52 1.96 -5.21 -4.32
C PHE A 52 2.22 -6.19 -5.48
N ILE A 53 3.02 -7.25 -5.26
CA ILE A 53 3.19 -8.33 -6.24
C ILE A 53 1.86 -9.06 -6.48
N LEU A 54 1.11 -9.41 -5.43
CA LEU A 54 -0.20 -10.07 -5.57
C LEU A 54 -1.17 -9.24 -6.42
N LEU A 55 -1.21 -7.93 -6.19
CA LEU A 55 -2.03 -7.01 -6.98
C LEU A 55 -1.60 -6.97 -8.46
N ALA A 56 -0.29 -6.89 -8.72
CA ALA A 56 0.25 -6.93 -10.07
C ALA A 56 -0.05 -8.27 -10.78
N LEU A 57 0.13 -9.39 -10.07
CA LEU A 57 -0.19 -10.72 -10.57
C LEU A 57 -1.68 -10.83 -10.91
N TYR A 58 -2.58 -10.38 -10.05
CA TYR A 58 -4.01 -10.37 -10.35
C TYR A 58 -4.33 -9.56 -11.61
N SER A 59 -3.76 -8.35 -11.73
CA SER A 59 -3.96 -7.51 -12.92
C SER A 59 -3.50 -8.21 -14.21
N THR A 60 -2.37 -8.92 -14.17
CA THR A 60 -1.87 -9.68 -15.33
C THR A 60 -2.69 -10.93 -15.63
N LEU A 61 -3.08 -11.69 -14.60
CA LEU A 61 -3.89 -12.90 -14.75
C LEU A 61 -5.29 -12.56 -15.28
N SER A 62 -5.92 -11.51 -14.76
CA SER A 62 -7.21 -11.03 -15.26
C SER A 62 -7.15 -10.68 -16.76
N LYS A 63 -6.08 -10.00 -17.21
CA LYS A 63 -5.85 -9.70 -18.62
C LYS A 63 -5.63 -10.95 -19.48
N LEU A 64 -4.87 -11.94 -18.99
CA LEU A 64 -4.62 -13.21 -19.69
C LEU A 64 -5.87 -14.09 -19.77
N LEU A 65 -6.72 -14.06 -18.73
CA LEU A 65 -7.99 -14.78 -18.72
C LEU A 65 -8.96 -14.19 -19.77
N VAL A 66 -9.04 -12.86 -19.86
CA VAL A 66 -9.80 -12.17 -20.92
C VAL A 66 -9.24 -12.52 -22.30
N ALA A 67 -7.92 -12.59 -22.44
CA ALA A 67 -7.23 -12.96 -23.68
C ALA A 67 -7.56 -14.35 -24.20
N ASN A 68 -7.74 -15.32 -23.29
CA ASN A 68 -8.04 -16.69 -23.67
C ASN A 68 -9.48 -16.83 -24.21
N ILE A 69 -10.40 -15.98 -23.76
CA ILE A 69 -11.81 -16.02 -24.16
C ILE A 69 -12.02 -15.36 -25.53
N ASP A 70 -11.35 -14.23 -25.77
CA ASP A 70 -11.34 -13.57 -27.07
C ASP A 70 -10.03 -12.79 -27.22
N SER A 71 -9.19 -13.22 -28.16
CA SER A 71 -7.88 -12.59 -28.42
C SER A 71 -8.01 -11.15 -28.92
N SER A 72 -9.16 -10.78 -29.50
CA SER A 72 -9.46 -9.40 -29.88
C SER A 72 -9.82 -8.52 -28.68
N MET A 73 -10.21 -9.11 -27.53
CA MET A 73 -10.62 -8.36 -26.35
C MET A 73 -9.46 -7.85 -25.45
N VAL A 74 -8.24 -8.36 -25.64
CA VAL A 74 -7.07 -7.97 -24.83
C VAL A 74 -6.67 -6.54 -25.09
N VAL A 75 -6.57 -6.19 -26.37
CA VAL A 75 -6.26 -4.84 -26.84
C VAL A 75 -7.40 -3.89 -26.50
N THR A 76 -8.63 -4.40 -26.52
CA THR A 76 -9.80 -3.57 -26.25
C THR A 76 -10.10 -3.41 -24.75
N THR A 77 -9.54 -4.20 -23.83
CA THR A 77 -9.71 -3.95 -22.39
C THR A 77 -9.10 -2.61 -21.95
N ASN A 78 -7.97 -2.22 -22.55
CA ASN A 78 -7.36 -0.90 -22.33
C ASN A 78 -7.99 0.22 -23.19
N THR A 79 -8.67 -0.14 -24.29
CA THR A 79 -9.21 0.82 -25.27
C THR A 79 -10.69 1.15 -25.02
N TYR A 80 -11.49 0.18 -24.54
CA TYR A 80 -12.92 0.34 -24.22
C TYR A 80 -13.19 1.14 -22.96
N THR A 81 -12.17 1.36 -22.13
CA THR A 81 -12.29 2.34 -21.05
C THR A 81 -12.44 3.76 -21.59
N TYR A 82 -12.04 4.02 -22.86
CA TYR A 82 -11.97 5.39 -23.38
C TYR A 82 -12.50 5.66 -24.80
N ILE A 83 -12.89 4.67 -25.64
CA ILE A 83 -13.51 4.97 -26.96
C ILE A 83 -14.68 4.05 -27.33
N GLY A 84 -15.77 4.70 -27.78
CA GLY A 84 -16.88 4.14 -28.58
C GLY A 84 -18.27 4.56 -28.06
N VAL A 85 -19.08 5.25 -28.88
CA VAL A 85 -20.51 5.51 -28.56
C VAL A 85 -21.24 4.19 -28.28
N GLU A 86 -20.81 3.13 -28.97
CA GLU A 86 -21.31 1.76 -28.86
C GLU A 86 -21.07 1.11 -27.49
N VAL A 87 -19.98 1.48 -26.79
CA VAL A 87 -19.56 0.85 -25.52
C VAL A 87 -19.78 1.76 -24.31
N ARG A 88 -20.06 3.05 -24.56
CA ARG A 88 -20.30 4.07 -23.53
C ARG A 88 -21.32 3.63 -22.49
N GLN A 89 -22.41 2.97 -22.88
CA GLN A 89 -23.43 2.49 -21.93
C GLN A 89 -22.91 1.36 -21.03
N ALA A 90 -22.10 0.45 -21.57
CA ALA A 90 -21.45 -0.60 -20.79
C ALA A 90 -20.41 0.00 -19.83
N SER A 91 -19.58 0.94 -20.29
CA SER A 91 -18.59 1.63 -19.45
C SER A 91 -19.24 2.46 -18.34
N LEU A 92 -20.33 3.18 -18.61
CA LEU A 92 -21.10 3.91 -17.59
C LEU A 92 -21.73 2.96 -16.56
N THR A 93 -22.23 1.81 -17.00
CA THR A 93 -22.79 0.79 -16.11
C THR A 93 -21.70 0.19 -15.22
N TYR A 94 -20.53 -0.10 -15.79
CA TYR A 94 -19.37 -0.56 -15.05
C TYR A 94 -18.94 0.45 -13.99
N VAL A 95 -18.78 1.73 -14.36
CA VAL A 95 -18.40 2.81 -13.42
C VAL A 95 -19.43 2.96 -12.29
N ARG A 96 -20.73 2.88 -12.59
CA ARG A 96 -21.79 2.94 -11.57
C ARG A 96 -21.73 1.76 -10.60
N ILE A 97 -21.44 0.57 -11.10
CA ILE A 97 -21.31 -0.63 -10.27
C ILE A 97 -20.03 -0.55 -9.43
N SER A 98 -18.90 -0.11 -10.00
CA SER A 98 -17.63 0.04 -9.29
C SER A 98 -17.59 1.25 -8.36
N ALA A 99 -18.45 2.25 -8.54
CA ALA A 99 -18.54 3.38 -7.62
C ALA A 99 -18.79 2.93 -6.17
N PHE A 100 -19.55 1.84 -5.99
CA PHE A 100 -19.74 1.26 -4.68
C PHE A 100 -18.43 0.77 -4.07
N SER A 101 -17.47 0.22 -4.85
CA SER A 101 -16.16 -0.28 -4.35
C SER A 101 -15.20 0.82 -3.90
N ALA A 102 -15.47 2.09 -4.24
CA ALA A 102 -14.61 3.20 -3.79
C ALA A 102 -14.51 3.29 -2.26
N LEU A 103 -15.62 3.04 -1.54
CA LEU A 103 -15.62 3.10 -0.08
C LEU A 103 -14.79 1.96 0.55
N SER A 104 -14.91 0.73 0.06
CA SER A 104 -14.10 -0.41 0.54
C SER A 104 -12.62 -0.16 0.28
N SER A 105 -12.26 0.31 -0.92
CA SER A 105 -10.87 0.64 -1.24
C SER A 105 -10.31 1.75 -0.34
N ALA A 106 -11.11 2.76 0.01
CA ALA A 106 -10.71 3.80 0.95
C ALA A 106 -10.47 3.24 2.36
N ILE A 107 -11.34 2.33 2.84
CA ILE A 107 -11.20 1.64 4.13
C ILE A 107 -9.95 0.75 4.12
N GLU A 108 -9.75 -0.06 3.09
CA GLU A 108 -8.58 -0.94 2.92
C GLU A 108 -7.29 -0.12 2.96
N THR A 109 -7.24 1.00 2.23
CA THR A 109 -6.09 1.91 2.24
C THR A 109 -5.85 2.50 3.64
N ALA A 110 -6.91 2.92 4.34
CA ALA A 110 -6.79 3.45 5.69
C ALA A 110 -6.32 2.40 6.70
N VAL A 111 -6.80 1.16 6.60
CA VAL A 111 -6.38 0.03 7.44
C VAL A 111 -4.92 -0.32 7.16
N ALA A 112 -4.53 -0.38 5.89
CA ALA A 112 -3.15 -0.68 5.50
C ALA A 112 -2.18 0.42 5.98
N ALA A 113 -2.56 1.70 5.88
CA ALA A 113 -1.76 2.80 6.41
C ALA A 113 -1.65 2.74 7.95
N SER A 114 -2.76 2.50 8.64
CA SER A 114 -2.81 2.45 10.11
C SER A 114 -2.03 1.27 10.69
N THR A 115 -2.11 0.10 10.05
CA THR A 115 -1.39 -1.11 10.50
C THR A 115 0.11 -1.00 10.26
N ARG A 116 0.54 -0.41 9.15
CA ARG A 116 1.97 -0.07 8.91
C ARG A 116 2.51 0.91 9.96
N ALA A 117 1.72 1.90 10.36
CA ALA A 117 2.12 2.83 11.43
C ALA A 117 2.30 2.15 12.80
N LEU A 118 1.66 0.99 13.01
CA LEU A 118 1.77 0.15 14.21
C LEU A 118 2.81 -0.98 14.09
N ASP A 119 3.73 -0.90 13.11
CA ASP A 119 4.73 -1.95 12.81
C ASP A 119 4.12 -3.32 12.48
N LYS A 120 2.90 -3.32 11.92
CA LYS A 120 2.14 -4.52 11.52
C LYS A 120 1.99 -4.58 10.00
N SER A 121 3.11 -4.64 9.29
CA SER A 121 3.14 -4.80 7.83
C SER A 121 2.69 -6.19 7.35
N ASP A 122 2.53 -7.15 8.26
CA ASP A 122 1.92 -8.47 8.02
C ASP A 122 0.43 -8.37 7.64
N VAL A 123 -0.30 -7.42 8.22
CA VAL A 123 -1.75 -7.30 8.04
C VAL A 123 -2.14 -6.95 6.59
N PRO A 124 -1.53 -5.94 5.93
CA PRO A 124 -1.77 -5.67 4.51
C PRO A 124 -1.56 -6.89 3.61
N LEU A 125 -0.54 -7.72 3.89
CA LEU A 125 -0.29 -8.93 3.11
C LEU A 125 -1.46 -9.94 3.24
N ILE A 126 -1.96 -10.17 4.44
CA ILE A 126 -3.10 -11.05 4.66
C ILE A 126 -4.33 -10.54 3.89
N ILE A 127 -4.62 -9.24 4.00
CA ILE A 127 -5.74 -8.60 3.30
C ILE A 127 -5.61 -8.79 1.79
N SER A 128 -4.46 -8.44 1.21
CA SER A 128 -4.23 -8.59 -0.23
C SER A 128 -4.25 -10.05 -0.70
N SER A 129 -3.83 -11.00 0.15
CA SER A 129 -3.88 -12.44 -0.18
C SER A 129 -5.31 -12.96 -0.23
N VAL A 130 -6.14 -12.55 0.73
CA VAL A 130 -7.57 -12.91 0.73
C VAL A 130 -8.28 -12.26 -0.45
N ASN A 131 -8.02 -10.97 -0.71
CA ASN A 131 -8.59 -10.25 -1.84
C ASN A 131 -8.20 -10.92 -3.16
N PHE A 132 -6.91 -11.22 -3.36
CA PHE A 132 -6.42 -11.97 -4.52
C PHE A 132 -7.14 -13.31 -4.73
N ALA A 133 -7.28 -14.11 -3.66
CA ALA A 133 -7.92 -15.42 -3.74
C ALA A 133 -9.42 -15.30 -4.06
N VAL A 134 -10.13 -14.39 -3.40
CA VAL A 134 -11.55 -14.14 -3.67
C VAL A 134 -11.73 -13.66 -5.10
N ASP A 135 -10.94 -12.70 -5.55
CA ASP A 135 -11.09 -12.10 -6.87
C ASP A 135 -10.94 -13.15 -7.97
N ILE A 136 -9.96 -14.05 -7.84
CA ILE A 136 -9.78 -15.17 -8.77
C ILE A 136 -11.01 -16.07 -8.76
N VAL A 137 -11.50 -16.48 -7.59
CA VAL A 137 -12.67 -17.37 -7.49
C VAL A 137 -13.92 -16.69 -8.08
N LEU A 138 -14.10 -15.41 -7.79
CA LEU A 138 -15.26 -14.63 -8.21
C LEU A 138 -15.24 -14.40 -9.72
N ASP A 139 -14.07 -14.08 -10.29
CA ASP A 139 -13.87 -13.96 -11.73
C ASP A 139 -14.14 -15.31 -12.42
N MET A 140 -13.66 -16.44 -11.87
CA MET A 140 -13.97 -17.77 -12.39
C MET A 140 -15.47 -18.08 -12.38
N ILE A 141 -16.19 -17.71 -11.31
CA ILE A 141 -17.64 -17.91 -11.18
C ILE A 141 -18.42 -17.02 -12.16
N VAL A 142 -18.02 -15.75 -12.31
CA VAL A 142 -18.72 -14.78 -13.18
C VAL A 142 -18.49 -15.11 -14.66
N ILE A 143 -17.30 -15.58 -15.02
CA ILE A 143 -16.88 -15.89 -16.39
C ILE A 143 -17.34 -17.29 -16.85
N SER A 144 -17.57 -18.23 -15.92
CA SER A 144 -18.02 -19.59 -16.23
C SER A 144 -19.30 -19.62 -17.10
N LYS A 145 -19.23 -20.34 -18.23
CA LYS A 145 -20.30 -20.57 -19.22
C LYS A 145 -21.55 -21.25 -18.63
N PHE A 146 -21.44 -21.91 -17.47
CA PHE A 146 -22.45 -22.85 -16.98
C PHE A 146 -23.77 -22.21 -16.51
N LEU A 147 -23.85 -20.88 -16.49
CA LEU A 147 -24.97 -20.16 -15.90
C LEU A 147 -25.33 -18.91 -16.75
N SER A 148 -25.40 -19.01 -18.08
CA SER A 148 -25.48 -17.86 -19.01
C SER A 148 -26.69 -16.90 -18.85
N THR A 149 -27.71 -17.21 -18.05
CA THR A 149 -29.00 -16.51 -18.01
C THR A 149 -29.13 -15.28 -17.09
N LEU A 150 -28.15 -14.96 -16.22
CA LEU A 150 -28.28 -13.91 -15.19
C LEU A 150 -27.11 -12.88 -15.15
N ARG A 151 -26.59 -12.44 -16.31
CA ARG A 151 -25.42 -11.54 -16.42
C ARG A 151 -25.47 -10.25 -15.56
N PRO A 152 -26.56 -9.46 -15.50
CA PRO A 152 -26.56 -8.18 -14.77
C PRO A 152 -26.55 -8.32 -13.24
N ARG A 153 -27.06 -9.45 -12.71
CA ARG A 153 -27.21 -9.67 -11.26
C ARG A 153 -25.90 -10.12 -10.60
N ARG A 154 -24.94 -10.64 -11.36
CA ARG A 154 -23.69 -11.23 -10.85
C ARG A 154 -22.60 -10.23 -10.51
N SER A 155 -22.34 -9.25 -11.37
CA SER A 155 -21.35 -8.21 -11.11
C SER A 155 -21.69 -7.43 -9.84
N LEU A 156 -22.98 -7.21 -9.59
CA LEU A 156 -23.48 -6.52 -8.41
C LEU A 156 -23.40 -7.37 -7.13
N LEU A 157 -23.57 -8.69 -7.23
CA LEU A 157 -23.36 -9.62 -6.11
C LEU A 157 -21.87 -9.76 -5.77
N ALA A 158 -21.02 -9.82 -6.80
CA ALA A 158 -19.57 -9.89 -6.70
C ALA A 158 -18.97 -8.67 -5.99
N VAL A 159 -19.40 -7.46 -6.40
CA VAL A 159 -19.00 -6.22 -5.72
C VAL A 159 -19.48 -6.21 -4.27
N ARG A 160 -20.72 -6.63 -4.00
CA ARG A 160 -21.25 -6.70 -2.62
C ARG A 160 -20.52 -7.70 -1.74
N SER A 161 -20.11 -8.85 -2.27
CA SER A 161 -19.31 -9.83 -1.52
C SER A 161 -17.92 -9.29 -1.19
N ARG A 162 -17.28 -8.55 -2.11
CA ARG A 162 -15.97 -7.93 -1.90
C ARG A 162 -15.98 -6.95 -0.72
N HIS A 163 -17.02 -6.10 -0.65
CA HIS A 163 -17.23 -5.17 0.47
C HIS A 163 -17.37 -5.85 1.83
N SER A 164 -18.11 -6.95 1.90
CA SER A 164 -18.35 -7.64 3.18
C SER A 164 -17.09 -8.29 3.76
N GLN A 165 -16.13 -8.66 2.91
CA GLN A 165 -14.93 -9.38 3.32
C GLN A 165 -13.89 -8.47 3.96
N ASP A 166 -13.66 -7.29 3.40
CA ASP A 166 -12.74 -6.29 3.98
C ASP A 166 -13.16 -5.91 5.41
N TRP A 167 -14.46 -5.81 5.65
CA TRP A 167 -15.03 -5.55 6.98
C TRP A 167 -14.83 -6.73 7.93
N CYS A 168 -15.01 -7.97 7.47
CA CYS A 168 -14.76 -9.17 8.29
C CYS A 168 -13.28 -9.33 8.65
N ILE A 169 -12.37 -9.08 7.72
CA ILE A 169 -10.92 -9.16 7.96
C ILE A 169 -10.48 -8.05 8.90
N PHE A 170 -10.99 -6.82 8.72
CA PHE A 170 -10.77 -5.72 9.66
C PHE A 170 -11.20 -6.13 11.07
N LEU A 171 -12.47 -6.49 11.27
CA LEU A 171 -13.00 -6.89 12.59
C LEU A 171 -12.24 -8.07 13.21
N TRP A 172 -11.79 -9.03 12.38
CA TRP A 172 -10.99 -10.15 12.84
C TRP A 172 -9.59 -9.71 13.30
N THR A 173 -8.90 -8.85 12.55
CA THR A 173 -7.58 -8.33 12.93
C THR A 173 -7.64 -7.47 14.20
N THR A 174 -8.71 -6.69 14.40
CA THR A 174 -8.92 -5.88 15.60
C THR A 174 -9.27 -6.74 16.82
N LYS A 175 -10.04 -7.82 16.64
CA LYS A 175 -10.42 -8.73 17.74
C LYS A 175 -9.30 -9.69 18.15
N ARG A 176 -8.50 -10.21 17.21
CA ARG A 176 -7.50 -11.26 17.48
C ARG A 176 -6.26 -10.76 18.22
N LYS A 177 -6.00 -9.45 18.23
CA LYS A 177 -4.85 -8.83 18.91
C LYS A 177 -5.21 -8.14 20.23
N ASN A 178 -6.46 -8.29 20.70
CA ASN A 178 -6.84 -8.04 22.09
C ASN A 178 -6.86 -9.40 22.82
N PRO A 179 -5.79 -9.83 23.50
CA PRO A 179 -5.96 -10.89 24.48
C PRO A 179 -6.94 -10.39 25.55
N PRO A 180 -7.99 -11.15 25.91
CA PRO A 180 -8.67 -10.89 27.16
C PRO A 180 -7.70 -11.31 28.28
N ILE A 181 -7.71 -10.53 29.37
CA ILE A 181 -7.20 -10.87 30.71
C ILE A 181 -5.81 -10.30 31.06
N GLY A 182 -5.82 -9.35 32.01
CA GLY A 182 -4.86 -9.31 33.11
C GLY A 182 -3.49 -8.68 32.86
N SER A 183 -3.41 -7.38 32.61
CA SER A 183 -2.22 -6.60 32.99
C SER A 183 -2.55 -5.12 33.08
N GLU A 184 -2.20 -4.50 34.20
CA GLU A 184 -2.42 -3.10 34.56
C GLU A 184 -1.62 -2.14 33.67
N ALA A 185 -2.10 -1.95 32.44
CA ALA A 185 -1.90 -0.74 31.67
C ALA A 185 -2.98 -0.74 30.60
N ALA A 186 -4.20 -0.41 30.99
CA ALA A 186 -5.25 -0.10 30.05
C ALA A 186 -4.78 1.10 29.21
N VAL A 187 -4.15 0.82 28.07
CA VAL A 187 -3.97 1.80 27.01
C VAL A 187 -5.39 2.23 26.66
N ASP A 188 -5.76 3.42 27.11
CA ASP A 188 -7.07 4.01 26.85
C ASP A 188 -7.18 4.14 25.33
N TYR A 189 -7.86 3.17 24.71
CA TYR A 189 -8.12 3.18 23.28
C TYR A 189 -9.03 4.38 23.02
N GLY A 190 -8.42 5.51 22.66
CA GLY A 190 -9.12 6.78 22.43
C GLY A 190 -10.35 6.53 21.58
N LYS A 191 -11.53 6.82 22.15
CA LYS A 191 -12.81 6.64 21.47
C LYS A 191 -12.79 7.42 20.16
N PRO A 192 -13.40 6.92 19.08
CA PRO A 192 -13.50 7.66 17.83
C PRO A 192 -14.13 9.04 18.11
N SER A 193 -13.36 10.09 17.89
CA SER A 193 -13.73 11.47 18.20
C SER A 193 -13.69 12.31 16.94
N TRP A 194 -14.68 13.17 16.78
CA TRP A 194 -14.71 14.16 15.71
C TRP A 194 -13.48 15.07 15.74
N GLN A 195 -12.98 15.40 16.94
CA GLN A 195 -11.76 16.18 17.10
C GLN A 195 -10.53 15.45 16.57
N ALA A 196 -10.41 14.15 16.84
CA ALA A 196 -9.33 13.32 16.31
C ALA A 196 -9.38 13.22 14.77
N LEU A 197 -10.59 13.13 14.20
CA LEU A 197 -10.77 13.17 12.75
C LEU A 197 -10.31 14.50 12.16
N VAL A 198 -10.66 15.64 12.76
CA VAL A 198 -10.22 16.96 12.28
C VAL A 198 -8.70 17.12 12.36
N ILE A 199 -8.06 16.55 13.39
CA ILE A 199 -6.60 16.55 13.52
C ILE A 199 -5.93 15.81 12.36
N LEU A 200 -6.48 14.65 11.95
CA LEU A 200 -5.98 13.86 10.82
C LEU A 200 -6.36 14.45 9.45
N ALA A 201 -7.53 15.10 9.34
CA ALA A 201 -8.03 15.67 8.10
C ALA A 201 -7.18 16.85 7.61
N ARG A 202 -6.62 17.66 8.51
CA ARG A 202 -5.79 18.82 8.15
C ARG A 202 -4.53 18.45 7.33
N PRO A 203 -3.66 17.53 7.78
CA PRO A 203 -2.53 17.08 6.98
C PRO A 203 -2.97 16.26 5.76
N GLY A 204 -4.04 15.45 5.89
CA GLY A 204 -4.59 14.66 4.80
C GLY A 204 -5.19 15.47 3.65
N ALA A 205 -5.67 16.70 3.91
CA ALA A 205 -6.22 17.57 2.87
C ALA A 205 -5.18 17.95 1.80
N PHE A 206 -3.92 18.13 2.20
CA PHE A 206 -2.83 18.44 1.27
C PHE A 206 -2.52 17.26 0.36
N THR A 207 -2.38 16.05 0.91
CA THR A 207 -2.13 14.85 0.10
C THR A 207 -3.34 14.48 -0.75
N PHE A 208 -4.55 14.74 -0.27
CA PHE A 208 -5.78 14.60 -1.06
C PHE A 208 -5.81 15.57 -2.25
N ALA A 209 -5.51 16.85 -2.02
CA ALA A 209 -5.47 17.85 -3.09
C ALA A 209 -4.40 17.55 -4.13
N GLU A 210 -3.19 17.18 -3.69
CA GLU A 210 -2.10 16.74 -4.58
C GLU A 210 -2.53 15.53 -5.42
N SER A 211 -3.11 14.51 -4.79
CA SER A 211 -3.64 13.34 -5.49
C SER A 211 -4.75 13.70 -6.47
N ALA A 212 -5.66 14.61 -6.13
CA ALA A 212 -6.74 15.05 -7.01
C ALA A 212 -6.19 15.78 -8.26
N VAL A 213 -5.24 16.69 -8.09
CA VAL A 213 -4.57 17.38 -9.20
C VAL A 213 -3.82 16.40 -10.08
N ARG A 214 -3.02 15.50 -9.48
CA ARG A 214 -2.27 14.47 -10.21
C ARG A 214 -3.20 13.55 -11.03
N ASN A 215 -4.30 13.10 -10.44
CA ASN A 215 -5.28 12.26 -11.13
C ASN A 215 -6.02 13.04 -12.24
N ALA A 216 -6.35 14.31 -12.04
CA ALA A 216 -6.96 15.15 -13.08
C ALA A 216 -6.03 15.34 -14.28
N LEU A 217 -4.76 15.66 -14.04
CA LEU A 217 -3.74 15.77 -15.08
C LEU A 217 -3.50 14.43 -15.79
N TYR A 218 -3.51 13.33 -15.05
CA TYR A 218 -3.41 11.98 -15.63
C TYR A 218 -4.58 11.67 -16.56
N LEU A 219 -5.82 11.94 -16.14
CA LEU A 219 -6.99 11.75 -17.00
C LEU A 219 -6.95 12.64 -18.25
N TRP A 220 -6.47 13.87 -18.12
CA TRP A 220 -6.27 14.76 -19.26
C TRP A 220 -5.22 14.22 -20.24
N LEU A 221 -4.08 13.75 -19.73
CA LEU A 221 -3.04 13.12 -20.54
C LEU A 221 -3.57 11.88 -21.27
N VAL A 222 -4.24 10.98 -20.56
CA VAL A 222 -4.81 9.74 -21.12
C VAL A 222 -5.82 10.07 -22.21
N SER A 223 -6.68 11.07 -21.99
CA SER A 223 -7.63 11.55 -23.00
C SER A 223 -6.91 11.99 -24.29
N GLY A 224 -5.81 12.74 -24.16
CA GLY A 224 -4.99 13.16 -25.30
C GLY A 224 -4.35 11.98 -26.03
N ILE A 225 -3.81 11.00 -25.31
CA ILE A 225 -3.19 9.81 -25.89
C ILE A 225 -4.20 8.95 -26.66
N VAL A 226 -5.37 8.78 -26.08
CA VAL A 226 -6.46 8.02 -26.69
C VAL A 226 -6.97 8.72 -27.96
N ALA A 227 -6.98 10.05 -27.99
CA ALA A 227 -7.34 10.82 -29.20
C ALA A 227 -6.35 10.65 -30.37
N MET A 228 -5.10 10.21 -30.12
CA MET A 228 -4.10 9.98 -31.17
C MET A 228 -4.34 8.69 -31.99
N GLY A 229 -5.25 7.82 -31.56
CA GLY A 229 -5.64 6.62 -32.28
C GLY A 229 -5.41 5.32 -31.51
N SER A 230 -5.89 4.21 -32.08
CA SER A 230 -5.89 2.88 -31.43
C SER A 230 -4.49 2.35 -31.13
N ASP A 231 -3.52 2.59 -32.02
CA ASP A 231 -2.15 2.11 -31.85
C ASP A 231 -1.44 2.81 -30.68
N TYR A 232 -1.64 4.12 -30.53
CA TYR A 232 -1.13 4.90 -29.40
C TYR A 232 -1.81 4.53 -28.08
N ALA A 233 -3.14 4.35 -28.09
CA ALA A 233 -3.87 3.89 -26.91
C ALA A 233 -3.40 2.49 -26.44
N THR A 234 -3.15 1.59 -27.39
CA THR A 234 -2.62 0.24 -27.12
C THR A 234 -1.20 0.30 -26.57
N ALA A 235 -0.32 1.06 -27.22
CA ALA A 235 1.06 1.23 -26.78
C ALA A 235 1.13 1.83 -25.36
N TRP A 236 0.29 2.83 -25.06
CA TRP A 236 0.19 3.42 -23.73
C TRP A 236 -0.29 2.43 -22.66
N GLY A 237 -1.27 1.58 -23.00
CA GLY A 237 -1.74 0.51 -22.11
C GLY A 237 -0.66 -0.52 -21.81
N VAL A 238 0.16 -0.88 -22.81
CA VAL A 238 1.32 -1.77 -22.65
C VAL A 238 2.40 -1.11 -21.80
N PHE A 239 2.78 0.13 -22.12
CA PHE A 239 3.75 0.92 -21.34
C PHE A 239 3.37 0.97 -19.86
N ASN A 240 2.10 1.30 -19.55
CA ASN A 240 1.60 1.31 -18.17
C ASN A 240 1.64 -0.07 -17.53
N THR A 241 1.37 -1.14 -18.28
CA THR A 241 1.44 -2.50 -17.76
C THR A 241 2.87 -2.86 -17.35
N ILE A 242 3.87 -2.48 -18.14
CA ILE A 242 5.28 -2.67 -17.80
C ILE A 242 5.63 -1.83 -16.57
N ARG A 243 5.35 -0.53 -16.59
CA ARG A 243 5.76 0.39 -15.52
C ARG A 243 5.07 0.06 -14.20
N TRP A 244 3.74 -0.03 -14.17
CA TRP A 244 2.98 -0.28 -12.94
C TRP A 244 3.04 -1.73 -12.47
N GLY A 245 3.11 -2.70 -13.39
CA GLY A 245 3.10 -4.12 -13.05
C GLY A 245 4.46 -4.68 -12.64
N LEU A 246 5.55 -4.19 -13.24
CA LEU A 246 6.90 -4.69 -12.99
C LEU A 246 7.74 -3.73 -12.15
N VAL A 247 7.75 -2.44 -12.52
CA VAL A 247 8.78 -1.50 -12.03
C VAL A 247 8.33 -0.70 -10.81
N MET A 248 7.06 -0.27 -10.75
CA MET A 248 6.54 0.52 -9.62
C MET A 248 6.28 -0.32 -8.37
N VAL A 249 6.10 -1.64 -8.50
CA VAL A 249 5.81 -2.52 -7.36
C VAL A 249 6.92 -2.43 -6.28
N PRO A 250 8.22 -2.57 -6.62
CA PRO A 250 9.29 -2.31 -5.66
C PRO A 250 9.30 -0.88 -5.09
N VAL A 251 9.06 0.14 -5.94
CA VAL A 251 9.06 1.55 -5.51
C VAL A 251 7.98 1.83 -4.48
N GLN A 252 6.76 1.32 -4.71
CA GLN A 252 5.63 1.46 -3.78
C GLN A 252 5.89 0.73 -2.46
N ALA A 253 6.54 -0.44 -2.51
CA ALA A 253 6.93 -1.16 -1.31
C ALA A 253 8.01 -0.41 -0.50
N LEU A 254 9.00 0.18 -1.19
CA LEU A 254 10.03 1.03 -0.59
C LEU A 254 9.42 2.29 0.02
N GLU A 255 8.46 2.91 -0.67
CA GLU A 255 7.75 4.10 -0.21
C GLU A 255 6.97 3.81 1.07
N ALA A 256 6.11 2.78 1.05
CA ALA A 256 5.31 2.38 2.19
C ALA A 256 6.16 2.03 3.42
N THR A 257 7.31 1.38 3.20
CA THR A 257 8.25 1.02 4.27
C THR A 257 8.94 2.28 4.81
N SER A 258 9.51 3.11 3.95
CA SER A 258 10.25 4.31 4.34
C SER A 258 9.38 5.29 5.10
N LEU A 259 8.13 5.48 4.66
CA LEU A 259 7.18 6.37 5.32
C LEU A 259 6.99 6.03 6.80
N ALA A 260 6.79 4.74 7.11
CA ALA A 260 6.62 4.26 8.47
C ALA A 260 7.88 4.50 9.32
N PHE A 261 9.05 4.04 8.84
CA PHE A 261 10.31 4.15 9.60
C PHE A 261 10.76 5.60 9.80
N VAL A 262 10.60 6.46 8.80
CA VAL A 262 10.87 7.90 8.94
C VAL A 262 9.90 8.52 9.94
N GLY A 263 8.62 8.12 9.91
CA GLY A 263 7.60 8.54 10.88
C GLY A 263 7.95 8.15 12.31
N HIS A 264 8.41 6.93 12.55
CA HIS A 264 8.84 6.48 13.87
C HIS A 264 10.10 7.21 14.35
N ALA A 265 11.09 7.40 13.47
CA ALA A 265 12.30 8.13 13.81
C ALA A 265 12.01 9.60 14.18
N TRP A 266 11.11 10.25 13.43
CA TRP A 266 10.63 11.59 13.75
C TRP A 266 9.87 11.62 15.07
N GLY A 267 8.97 10.65 15.29
CA GLY A 267 8.18 10.54 16.52
C GLY A 267 9.04 10.32 17.77
N SER A 268 10.07 9.47 17.70
CA SER A 268 11.05 9.26 18.78
C SER A 268 11.78 10.55 19.11
N TRP A 269 12.30 11.22 18.08
CA TRP A 269 13.00 12.49 18.27
C TRP A 269 12.09 13.58 18.87
N ARG A 270 10.83 13.69 18.43
CA ARG A 270 9.87 14.65 19.01
C ARG A 270 9.51 14.35 20.46
N ARG A 271 9.50 13.07 20.86
CA ARG A 271 9.31 12.67 22.26
C ARG A 271 10.47 13.15 23.12
N GLU A 272 11.70 13.02 22.62
CA GLU A 272 12.92 13.47 23.30
C GLU A 272 13.04 15.01 23.35
N ALA A 273 12.65 15.71 22.28
CA ALA A 273 12.75 17.17 22.16
C ALA A 273 11.64 17.97 22.88
N GLY A 274 10.63 17.28 23.43
CA GLY A 274 9.45 17.89 24.06
C GLY A 274 8.33 18.24 23.06
N THR A 275 7.11 17.80 23.37
CA THR A 275 5.93 17.97 22.49
C THR A 275 5.35 19.38 22.50
N THR A 276 5.63 20.17 23.54
CA THR A 276 5.10 21.52 23.76
C THR A 276 5.85 22.61 23.00
N ASN A 277 7.12 22.37 22.63
CA ASN A 277 7.94 23.35 21.91
C ASN A 277 7.80 23.18 20.39
N GLY A 278 7.06 24.10 19.76
CA GLY A 278 6.89 24.17 18.30
C GLY A 278 8.17 24.56 17.54
N LEU A 279 9.19 25.06 18.25
CA LEU A 279 10.44 25.61 17.73
C LEU A 279 11.67 24.75 18.01
N ALA A 280 11.51 23.49 18.46
CA ALA A 280 12.67 22.63 18.76
C ALA A 280 13.53 22.44 17.49
N GLU A 281 14.77 22.94 17.54
CA GLU A 281 15.72 22.82 16.43
C GLU A 281 16.41 21.45 16.45
N ALA A 282 16.35 20.76 15.31
CA ALA A 282 17.00 19.46 15.16
C ALA A 282 18.47 19.65 14.77
N SER A 283 19.39 19.05 15.52
CA SER A 283 20.79 18.92 15.10
C SER A 283 20.90 18.11 13.81
N SER A 284 21.91 18.39 12.97
CA SER A 284 22.19 17.67 11.72
C SER A 284 22.35 16.16 11.92
N ARG A 285 22.83 15.71 13.10
CA ARG A 285 22.91 14.28 13.44
C ARG A 285 21.53 13.65 13.61
N HIS A 286 20.56 14.37 14.17
CA HIS A 286 19.19 13.90 14.31
C HIS A 286 18.49 13.84 12.95
N LEU A 287 18.68 14.88 12.13
CA LEU A 287 18.13 14.91 10.77
C LEU A 287 18.66 13.76 9.91
N SER A 288 19.96 13.46 10.01
CA SER A 288 20.56 12.31 9.31
C SER A 288 19.96 10.98 9.77
N LYS A 289 19.71 10.80 11.08
CA LYS A 289 19.05 9.59 11.59
C LYS A 289 17.61 9.45 11.07
N ILE A 290 16.85 10.53 11.05
CA ILE A 290 15.45 10.54 10.57
C ILE A 290 15.37 10.26 9.07
N ALA A 291 16.28 10.84 8.28
CA ALA A 291 16.27 10.71 6.82
C ALA A 291 16.91 9.41 6.32
N ARG A 292 17.68 8.70 7.15
CA ARG A 292 18.41 7.47 6.77
C ARG A 292 17.54 6.42 6.06
N PRO A 293 16.33 6.07 6.52
CA PRO A 293 15.50 5.08 5.82
C PRO A 293 15.12 5.51 4.40
N ALA A 294 14.82 6.79 4.18
CA ALA A 294 14.51 7.33 2.86
C ALA A 294 15.72 7.27 1.90
N PHE A 295 16.93 7.55 2.39
CA PHE A 295 18.15 7.41 1.59
C PHE A 295 18.49 5.96 1.26
N ILE A 296 18.29 5.03 2.21
CA ILE A 296 18.44 3.59 1.94
C ILE A 296 17.45 3.17 0.86
N SER A 297 16.20 3.65 0.91
CA SER A 297 15.23 3.43 -0.15
C SER A 297 15.63 3.98 -1.50
N CYS A 298 16.19 5.19 -1.54
CA CYS A 298 16.72 5.77 -2.78
C CYS A 298 17.81 4.87 -3.38
N LEU A 299 18.74 4.38 -2.55
CA LEU A 299 19.82 3.50 -2.99
C LEU A 299 19.27 2.18 -3.55
N ILE A 300 18.35 1.53 -2.84
CA ILE A 300 17.73 0.28 -3.28
C ILE A 300 16.91 0.51 -4.57
N GLY A 301 16.13 1.59 -4.61
CA GLY A 301 15.35 1.99 -5.78
C GLY A 301 16.23 2.18 -7.01
N LEU A 302 17.34 2.92 -6.90
CA LEU A 302 18.30 3.08 -7.98
C LEU A 302 18.95 1.76 -8.41
N ALA A 303 19.31 0.92 -7.44
CA ALA A 303 19.93 -0.37 -7.72
C ALA A 303 19.00 -1.33 -8.48
N VAL A 304 17.67 -1.16 -8.38
CA VAL A 304 16.68 -1.97 -9.10
C VAL A 304 16.24 -1.29 -10.40
N GLU A 305 15.88 -0.01 -10.36
CA GLU A 305 15.31 0.69 -11.50
C GLU A 305 16.35 0.97 -12.59
N VAL A 306 17.58 1.36 -12.26
CA VAL A 306 18.60 1.69 -13.28
C VAL A 306 18.93 0.48 -14.15
N PRO A 307 19.25 -0.71 -13.59
CA PRO A 307 19.49 -1.88 -14.42
C PRO A 307 18.27 -2.30 -15.25
N LEU A 308 17.07 -2.21 -14.67
CA LEU A 308 15.84 -2.58 -15.36
C LEU A 308 15.53 -1.63 -16.52
N CYS A 309 15.66 -0.32 -16.31
CA CYS A 309 15.51 0.71 -17.33
C CYS A 309 16.47 0.47 -18.49
N LEU A 310 17.75 0.20 -18.21
CA LEU A 310 18.76 -0.08 -19.25
C LEU A 310 18.45 -1.38 -19.99
N PHE A 311 18.12 -2.46 -19.27
CA PHE A 311 17.78 -3.75 -19.88
C PHE A 311 16.57 -3.64 -20.82
N LEU A 312 15.50 -2.99 -20.38
CA LEU A 312 14.31 -2.80 -21.21
C LEU A 312 14.57 -1.84 -22.37
N SER A 313 15.38 -0.79 -22.19
CA SER A 313 15.72 0.15 -23.26
C SER A 313 16.54 -0.47 -24.38
N PHE A 314 17.50 -1.34 -24.05
CA PHE A 314 18.40 -1.95 -25.04
C PHE A 314 17.86 -3.25 -25.66
N TYR A 315 17.05 -4.02 -24.92
CA TYR A 315 16.72 -5.39 -25.33
C TYR A 315 15.23 -5.74 -25.19
N GLY A 316 14.61 -5.34 -24.08
CA GLY A 316 13.34 -5.95 -23.66
C GLY A 316 12.07 -5.25 -24.14
N ALA A 317 12.05 -3.92 -24.24
CA ALA A 317 10.81 -3.14 -24.36
C ALA A 317 9.98 -3.53 -25.59
N ARG A 318 10.59 -3.57 -26.77
CA ARG A 318 9.90 -3.95 -28.02
C ARG A 318 9.34 -5.37 -27.98
N ARG A 319 10.15 -6.34 -27.56
CA ARG A 319 9.78 -7.76 -27.55
C ARG A 319 8.66 -8.03 -26.56
N PHE A 320 8.75 -7.43 -25.38
CA PHE A 320 7.73 -7.54 -24.36
C PHE A 320 6.44 -6.82 -24.78
N ALA A 321 6.55 -5.66 -25.42
CA ALA A 321 5.40 -4.95 -25.95
C ALA A 321 4.70 -5.71 -27.08
N TYR A 322 5.47 -6.36 -27.95
CA TYR A 322 4.91 -7.23 -28.99
C TYR A 322 4.20 -8.45 -28.40
N TYR A 323 4.79 -9.08 -27.36
CA TYR A 323 4.16 -10.19 -26.64
C TYR A 323 2.81 -9.81 -26.04
N LEU A 324 2.69 -8.60 -25.46
CA LEU A 324 1.45 -8.15 -24.82
C LEU A 324 0.40 -7.61 -25.80
N SER A 325 0.81 -6.92 -26.87
CA SER A 325 -0.12 -6.26 -27.80
C SER A 325 -0.47 -7.09 -29.04
N GLY A 326 0.38 -8.04 -29.44
CA GLY A 326 0.27 -8.73 -30.73
C GLY A 326 0.42 -7.81 -31.95
N SER A 327 0.79 -6.54 -31.75
CA SER A 327 0.82 -5.50 -32.79
C SER A 327 2.22 -4.93 -32.96
N ILE A 328 2.77 -5.05 -34.17
CA ILE A 328 4.06 -4.47 -34.54
C ILE A 328 4.08 -2.94 -34.34
N PRO A 329 3.13 -2.14 -34.88
CA PRO A 329 3.16 -0.69 -34.70
C PRO A 329 3.07 -0.29 -33.22
N ALA A 330 2.21 -0.93 -32.42
CA ALA A 330 2.13 -0.65 -30.98
C ALA A 330 3.42 -0.99 -30.24
N SER A 331 4.11 -2.07 -30.62
CA SER A 331 5.39 -2.46 -30.02
C SER A 331 6.53 -1.46 -30.31
N LEU A 332 6.55 -0.88 -31.51
CA LEU A 332 7.51 0.15 -31.90
C LEU A 332 7.26 1.46 -31.15
N ILE A 333 6.00 1.89 -31.06
CA ILE A 333 5.62 3.08 -30.28
C ILE A 333 5.97 2.89 -28.80
N THR A 334 5.73 1.70 -28.25
CA THR A 334 6.06 1.40 -26.84
C THR A 334 7.58 1.43 -26.60
N GLU A 335 8.38 0.91 -27.53
CA GLU A 335 9.84 1.00 -27.45
C GLU A 335 10.33 2.46 -27.43
N GLU A 336 9.76 3.30 -28.28
CA GLU A 336 10.10 4.72 -28.35
C GLU A 336 9.67 5.47 -27.08
N MET A 337 8.44 5.22 -26.60
CA MET A 337 7.95 5.74 -25.32
C MET A 337 8.87 5.34 -24.16
N TRP A 338 9.34 4.09 -24.13
CA TRP A 338 10.24 3.61 -23.08
C TRP A 338 11.55 4.41 -23.06
N LYS A 339 12.22 4.52 -24.22
CA LYS A 339 13.50 5.22 -24.34
C LYS A 339 13.40 6.71 -24.01
N THR A 340 12.27 7.34 -24.32
CA THR A 340 12.07 8.78 -24.16
C THR A 340 11.53 9.17 -22.78
N ILE A 341 10.73 8.31 -22.13
CA ILE A 341 9.98 8.65 -20.91
C ILE A 341 10.51 7.92 -19.67
N ASP A 342 10.97 6.67 -19.76
CA ASP A 342 11.22 5.82 -18.58
C ASP A 342 12.36 6.35 -17.69
N TRP A 343 13.36 7.03 -18.24
CA TRP A 343 14.42 7.63 -17.42
C TRP A 343 13.90 8.73 -16.48
N CYS A 344 12.84 9.46 -16.85
CA CYS A 344 12.17 10.44 -15.98
C CYS A 344 11.58 9.77 -14.73
N TYR A 345 11.19 8.51 -14.87
CA TYR A 345 10.56 7.75 -13.80
C TYR A 345 11.55 7.32 -12.70
N ILE A 346 12.85 7.31 -12.98
CA ILE A 346 13.91 7.14 -11.97
C ILE A 346 13.92 8.35 -11.04
N PHE A 347 13.85 9.55 -11.62
CA PHE A 347 13.73 10.79 -10.84
C PHE A 347 12.41 10.83 -10.07
N TYR A 348 11.32 10.36 -10.67
CA TYR A 348 10.06 10.20 -9.96
C TYR A 348 10.20 9.28 -8.73
N ALA A 349 10.79 8.09 -8.88
CA ALA A 349 10.99 7.17 -7.77
C ALA A 349 11.87 7.78 -6.66
N LEU A 350 12.95 8.47 -7.01
CA LEU A 350 13.75 9.21 -6.03
C LEU A 350 12.93 10.29 -5.31
N SER A 351 12.15 11.06 -6.06
CA SER A 351 11.32 12.14 -5.52
C SER A 351 10.27 11.61 -4.55
N THR A 352 9.65 10.46 -4.82
CA THR A 352 8.67 9.84 -3.92
C THR A 352 9.33 9.34 -2.64
N GLN A 353 10.50 8.72 -2.70
CA GLN A 353 11.22 8.30 -1.50
C GLN A 353 11.64 9.50 -0.62
N LEU A 354 12.11 10.59 -1.24
CA LEU A 354 12.50 11.81 -0.51
C LEU A 354 11.29 12.56 0.05
N ALA A 355 10.16 12.54 -0.66
CA ALA A 355 8.91 13.13 -0.20
C ALA A 355 8.45 12.56 1.15
N MET A 356 8.77 11.29 1.45
CA MET A 356 8.43 10.66 2.73
C MET A 356 9.03 11.41 3.93
N ILE A 357 10.19 12.05 3.77
CA ILE A 357 10.80 12.90 4.81
C ILE A 357 9.86 14.07 5.12
N LEU A 358 9.32 14.74 4.11
CA LEU A 358 8.41 15.87 4.30
C LEU A 358 7.04 15.40 4.79
N LEU A 359 6.53 14.29 4.25
CA LEU A 359 5.24 13.73 4.61
C LEU A 359 5.17 13.34 6.10
N SER A 360 6.23 12.71 6.61
CA SER A 360 6.31 12.25 8.00
C SER A 360 6.67 13.36 9.00
N THR A 361 7.29 14.46 8.57
CA THR A 361 7.76 15.53 9.48
C THR A 361 6.90 16.78 9.46
N LYS A 362 6.68 17.40 8.28
CA LYS A 362 5.87 18.62 8.09
C LYS A 362 5.11 18.57 6.76
N PRO A 363 3.87 18.02 6.75
CA PRO A 363 3.04 17.91 5.54
C PRO A 363 2.75 19.26 4.84
N ARG A 364 2.77 20.37 5.59
CA ARG A 364 2.54 21.72 5.04
C ARG A 364 3.56 22.14 3.97
N TRP A 365 4.78 21.60 4.02
CA TRP A 365 5.84 21.91 3.07
C TRP A 365 5.78 21.06 1.80
N TYR A 366 4.97 19.99 1.78
CA TYR A 366 4.86 19.09 0.65
C TYR A 366 4.22 19.74 -0.59
N LEU A 367 3.37 20.77 -0.41
CA LEU A 367 2.69 21.49 -1.50
C LEU A 367 3.08 22.97 -1.63
N TYR A 368 4.05 23.46 -0.85
CA TYR A 368 4.35 24.89 -0.79
C TYR A 368 5.56 25.26 -1.66
N PRO A 369 5.42 26.11 -2.69
CA PRO A 369 6.55 26.85 -3.24
C PRO A 369 6.88 27.96 -2.23
N TYR A 370 7.96 27.78 -1.47
CA TYR A 370 8.66 28.79 -0.66
C TYR A 370 7.87 30.10 -0.41
N ARG A 371 7.04 30.17 0.65
CA ARG A 371 6.88 31.47 1.34
C ARG A 371 8.02 31.54 2.34
N GLY A 372 8.93 32.47 2.13
CA GLY A 372 9.89 32.88 3.13
C GLY A 372 9.17 33.21 4.46
N PRO A 373 9.90 33.11 5.58
CA PRO A 373 9.33 33.37 6.90
C PRO A 373 8.78 34.79 6.92
N SER A 374 7.46 34.93 7.06
CA SER A 374 6.85 36.19 7.46
C SER A 374 7.15 36.39 8.94
N LEU A 375 7.86 37.48 9.20
CA LEU A 375 8.20 38.10 10.49
C LEU A 375 7.10 37.98 11.57
#